data_AF-A0A7C7UMZ9-F1
#
_entry.id   AF-A0A7C7UMZ9-F1
#
_cell.length_a   1.000
_cell.length_b   1.000
_cell.length_c   1.000
_cell.angle_alpha   90.00
_cell.angle_beta   90.00
_cell.angle_gamma   90.00
#
_symmetry.space_group_name_H-M   'P 1'
#
loop_
_entity.id
_entity.type
_entity.pdbx_description
1 polymer ?
#
loop_
_entity_poly.entity_id
_entity_poly.type
_entity_poly.pdbx_seq_one_letter_code
_entity_poly.pdbx_strand_id
1 'polypeptide(L)'
;MWEERPGRDRCGTTDGDTGRCPLNSKSPLYWKRQIYIPLLAIILLAFALRVYRLGHQSLWDDEAKSVWVASWSVTEILVEQSQHEHPPFHYLLLHFWLPPAGESEFAVRFVSLFFSLLSVPMIYKLGKALSTHRVSRSTHHASRITHHVFTLFTYL
;
A
#
# COMPACT_ATOMS: atom_id res chain seq x y z
N MET A 1 -30.12 27.23 43.88
CA MET A 1 -31.12 26.17 43.68
C MET A 1 -31.01 25.75 42.23
N TRP A 2 -30.36 24.62 41.97
CA TRP A 2 -29.96 24.16 40.64
C TRP A 2 -31.06 23.25 40.08
N GLU A 3 -31.58 23.59 38.91
CA GLU A 3 -32.58 22.79 38.19
C GLU A 3 -31.85 21.63 37.45
N GLU A 4 -32.01 20.41 37.94
CA GLU A 4 -31.46 19.21 37.31
C GLU A 4 -32.16 18.93 35.96
N ARG A 5 -31.38 18.77 34.88
CA ARG A 5 -31.90 18.29 33.59
C ARG A 5 -32.00 16.76 33.63
N PRO A 6 -33.16 16.14 33.36
CA PRO A 6 -33.26 14.69 33.33
C PRO A 6 -32.51 14.11 32.12
N GLY A 7 -31.67 13.12 32.40
CA GLY A 7 -30.90 12.38 31.42
C GLY A 7 -31.79 11.70 30.39
N ARG A 8 -31.43 11.89 29.11
CA ARG A 8 -31.81 10.96 28.05
C ARG A 8 -31.17 9.61 28.39
N ASP A 9 -31.94 8.54 28.20
CA ASP A 9 -31.53 7.14 27.95
C ASP A 9 -32.33 6.15 28.81
N ARG A 10 -33.57 5.85 28.40
CA ARG A 10 -34.23 4.61 28.81
C ARG A 10 -34.92 3.98 27.61
N CYS A 11 -34.37 2.86 27.15
CA CYS A 11 -35.14 1.87 26.39
C CYS A 11 -36.38 1.54 27.21
N GLY A 12 -37.57 1.74 26.63
CA GLY A 12 -38.82 1.40 27.27
C GLY A 12 -38.91 -0.11 27.46
N THR A 13 -39.02 -0.53 28.72
CA THR A 13 -39.43 -1.89 29.08
C THR A 13 -40.89 -1.80 29.52
N THR A 14 -41.83 -2.07 28.61
CA THR A 14 -43.21 -2.37 28.99
C THR A 14 -43.53 -3.77 28.52
N ASP A 15 -43.85 -4.61 29.50
CA ASP A 15 -44.47 -5.93 29.44
C ASP A 15 -43.61 -7.12 28.99
N GLY A 16 -43.30 -7.97 29.98
CA GLY A 16 -43.44 -9.42 29.87
C GLY A 16 -42.44 -10.22 29.04
N ASP A 17 -41.51 -9.59 28.31
CA ASP A 17 -40.54 -10.32 27.47
C ASP A 17 -39.12 -10.23 28.04
N THR A 18 -38.56 -11.36 28.49
CA THR A 18 -37.12 -11.51 28.75
C THR A 18 -36.36 -11.54 27.42
N GLY A 19 -36.26 -10.42 26.72
CA GLY A 19 -35.92 -10.45 25.30
C GLY A 19 -34.96 -9.35 24.86
N ARG A 20 -33.69 -9.46 25.26
CA ARG A 20 -32.48 -8.94 24.57
C ARG A 20 -32.72 -7.88 23.47
N CYS A 21 -32.30 -6.63 23.67
CA CYS A 21 -32.07 -5.72 22.54
C CYS A 21 -31.08 -6.36 21.56
N PRO A 22 -31.43 -6.60 20.28
CA PRO A 22 -30.46 -7.00 19.29
C PRO A 22 -29.70 -5.74 18.87
N LEU A 23 -28.73 -5.33 19.69
CA LEU A 23 -27.66 -4.46 19.20
C LEU A 23 -26.78 -5.31 18.28
N ASN A 24 -27.29 -5.64 17.09
CA ASN A 24 -26.47 -6.11 15.97
C ASN A 24 -25.72 -4.91 15.39
N SER A 25 -24.93 -4.25 16.24
CA SER A 25 -23.94 -3.30 15.78
C SER A 25 -22.74 -4.16 15.35
N LYS A 26 -22.73 -4.57 14.08
CA LYS A 26 -21.46 -4.97 13.48
C LYS A 26 -20.54 -3.77 13.64
N SER A 27 -19.66 -3.85 14.64
CA SER A 27 -18.81 -2.75 15.08
C SER A 27 -18.15 -2.07 13.86
N PRO A 28 -17.93 -0.74 13.88
CA PRO A 28 -17.40 0.03 12.75
C PRO A 28 -16.04 -0.47 12.21
N LEU A 29 -15.38 -1.39 12.93
CA LEU A 29 -14.21 -2.14 12.49
C LEU A 29 -14.50 -3.16 11.37
N TYR A 30 -15.69 -3.77 11.37
CA TYR A 30 -16.07 -4.84 10.44
C TYR A 30 -16.32 -4.33 9.01
N TRP A 31 -16.90 -3.13 8.87
CA TRP A 31 -17.15 -2.48 7.57
C TRP A 31 -15.85 -1.97 6.92
N LYS A 32 -14.90 -1.46 7.72
CA LYS A 32 -13.57 -1.09 7.23
C LYS A 32 -12.81 -2.30 6.67
N ARG A 33 -12.85 -3.45 7.36
CA ARG A 33 -12.11 -4.66 6.97
C ARG A 33 -12.56 -5.26 5.63
N GLN A 34 -13.82 -5.07 5.24
CA GLN A 34 -14.37 -5.62 3.99
C GLN A 34 -13.85 -4.94 2.72
N ILE A 35 -13.38 -3.69 2.78
CA ILE A 35 -12.79 -3.00 1.62
C ILE A 35 -11.29 -3.34 1.47
N TYR A 36 -10.59 -3.61 2.57
CA TYR A 36 -9.15 -3.90 2.50
C TYR A 36 -8.81 -5.25 1.88
N ILE A 37 -9.68 -6.26 2.03
CA ILE A 37 -9.47 -7.59 1.43
C ILE A 37 -9.48 -7.55 -0.11
N PRO A 38 -10.51 -7.01 -0.79
CA PRO A 38 -10.50 -6.93 -2.25
C PRO A 38 -9.40 -5.99 -2.77
N LEU A 39 -9.10 -4.89 -2.07
CA LEU A 39 -7.99 -4.02 -2.44
C LEU A 39 -6.64 -4.75 -2.38
N LEU A 40 -6.39 -5.50 -1.30
CA LEU A 40 -5.19 -6.32 -1.16
C LEU A 40 -5.14 -7.40 -2.25
N ALA A 41 -6.28 -8.04 -2.56
CA ALA A 41 -6.35 -9.02 -3.62
C ALA A 41 -6.01 -8.43 -5.00
N ILE A 42 -6.50 -7.21 -5.33
CA ILE A 42 -6.17 -6.52 -6.57
C ILE A 42 -4.68 -6.17 -6.62
N ILE A 43 -4.10 -5.69 -5.52
CA ILE A 43 -2.65 -5.38 -5.44
C ILE A 43 -1.82 -6.64 -5.65
N LEU A 44 -2.18 -7.74 -4.97
CA LEU A 44 -1.48 -9.02 -5.11
C LEU A 44 -1.65 -9.60 -6.52
N LEU A 45 -2.83 -9.48 -7.12
CA LEU A 45 -3.09 -9.92 -8.48
C LEU A 45 -2.28 -9.10 -9.49
N ALA A 46 -2.27 -7.76 -9.35
CA ALA A 46 -1.45 -6.89 -10.19
C ALA A 46 0.04 -7.19 -10.05
N PHE A 47 0.52 -7.46 -8.83
CA PHE A 47 1.88 -7.89 -8.57
C PHE A 47 2.17 -9.24 -9.23
N ALA A 48 1.29 -10.23 -9.07
CA ALA A 48 1.45 -11.56 -9.68
C ALA A 48 1.46 -11.49 -11.21
N LEU A 49 0.59 -10.69 -11.83
CA LEU A 49 0.60 -10.47 -13.27
C LEU A 49 1.90 -9.79 -13.73
N ARG A 50 2.41 -8.83 -12.96
CA ARG A 50 3.66 -8.14 -13.26
C ARG A 50 4.86 -9.09 -13.16
N VAL A 51 4.88 -9.98 -12.16
CA VAL A 51 5.88 -11.06 -12.03
C VAL A 51 5.76 -12.07 -13.18
N TYR A 52 4.54 -12.48 -13.53
CA TYR A 52 4.30 -13.48 -14.58
C TYR A 52 4.71 -12.99 -15.98
N ARG A 53 4.49 -11.71 -16.30
CA ARG A 53 4.89 -11.13 -17.59
C ARG A 53 6.36 -10.69 -17.64
N LEU A 54 7.09 -10.78 -16.53
CA LEU A 54 8.43 -10.20 -16.38
C LEU A 54 9.50 -10.90 -17.23
N GLY A 55 9.32 -12.19 -17.54
CA GLY A 55 10.26 -12.98 -18.33
C GLY A 55 9.85 -13.20 -19.79
N HIS A 56 8.85 -12.48 -20.30
CA HIS A 56 8.38 -12.62 -21.69
C HIS A 56 8.81 -11.43 -22.57
N GLN A 57 9.36 -10.37 -21.98
CA GLN A 57 9.82 -9.18 -22.71
C GLN A 57 11.34 -9.15 -22.71
N SER A 58 11.93 -9.13 -23.91
CA SER A 58 13.35 -8.89 -24.11
C SER A 58 13.83 -7.67 -23.32
N LEU A 59 15.10 -7.68 -22.90
CA LEU A 59 15.72 -6.50 -22.29
C LEU A 59 15.64 -5.31 -23.25
N TRP A 60 15.24 -4.17 -22.72
CA TRP A 60 15.42 -2.90 -23.43
C TRP A 60 16.91 -2.51 -23.44
N ASP A 61 17.28 -1.64 -24.37
CA ASP A 61 18.67 -1.20 -24.55
C ASP A 61 19.27 -0.58 -23.28
N ASP A 62 18.47 0.12 -22.47
CA ASP A 62 18.89 0.71 -21.20
C ASP A 62 19.06 -0.34 -20.08
N GLU A 63 18.23 -1.37 -20.04
CA GLU A 63 18.38 -2.51 -19.13
C GLU A 63 19.62 -3.34 -19.50
N ALA A 64 19.83 -3.63 -20.78
CA ALA A 64 20.99 -4.36 -21.28
C ALA A 64 22.30 -3.61 -21.00
N LYS A 65 22.31 -2.28 -21.20
CA LYS A 65 23.44 -1.43 -20.82
C LYS A 65 23.72 -1.51 -19.32
N SER A 66 22.68 -1.60 -18.49
CA SER A 66 22.84 -1.74 -17.03
C SER A 66 23.49 -3.05 -16.62
N VAL A 67 23.12 -4.16 -17.29
CA VAL A 67 23.79 -5.46 -17.11
C VAL A 67 25.24 -5.41 -17.57
N TRP A 68 25.50 -4.77 -18.71
CA TRP A 68 26.84 -4.63 -19.24
C TRP A 68 27.75 -3.82 -18.30
N VAL A 69 27.29 -2.68 -17.77
CA VAL A 69 28.03 -1.89 -16.78
C VAL A 69 28.20 -2.66 -15.47
N ALA A 70 27.22 -3.46 -15.06
CA ALA A 70 27.33 -4.30 -13.87
C ALA A 70 28.37 -5.42 -14.01
N SER A 71 28.83 -5.76 -15.22
CA SER A 71 29.91 -6.73 -15.42
C SER A 71 31.32 -6.15 -15.18
N TRP A 72 31.44 -4.82 -15.09
CA TRP A 72 32.71 -4.14 -14.85
C TRP A 72 33.19 -4.30 -13.41
N SER A 73 34.45 -3.93 -13.15
CA SER A 73 34.96 -3.91 -11.79
C SER A 73 34.27 -2.81 -10.95
N VAL A 74 34.13 -3.04 -9.65
CA VAL A 74 33.53 -2.08 -8.71
C VAL A 74 34.17 -0.69 -8.82
N THR A 75 35.50 -0.64 -8.99
CA THR A 75 36.25 0.62 -9.14
C THR A 75 35.88 1.34 -10.44
N GLU A 76 35.78 0.64 -11.56
CA GLU A 76 35.35 1.23 -12.84
C GLU A 76 33.92 1.75 -12.77
N ILE A 77 33.01 1.00 -12.14
CA ILE A 77 31.62 1.44 -11.93
C ILE A 77 31.60 2.74 -11.12
N LEU A 78 32.34 2.81 -10.02
CA LEU A 78 32.39 3.99 -9.15
C LEU A 78 32.98 5.21 -9.86
N VAL A 79 34.10 5.03 -10.57
CA VAL A 79 34.79 6.13 -11.24
C VAL A 79 33.97 6.62 -12.42
N GLU A 80 33.54 5.72 -13.31
CA GLU A 80 32.85 6.09 -14.54
C GLU A 80 31.45 6.65 -14.25
N GLN A 81 30.69 6.00 -13.36
CA GLN A 81 29.32 6.45 -13.04
C GLN A 81 29.30 7.66 -12.09
N SER A 82 30.40 8.00 -11.41
CA SER A 82 30.48 9.26 -10.64
C SER A 82 30.36 10.50 -11.52
N GLN A 83 30.70 10.37 -12.81
CA GLN A 83 30.66 11.46 -13.78
C GLN A 83 29.33 11.52 -14.55
N HIS A 84 28.43 10.56 -14.33
CA HIS A 84 27.17 10.42 -15.05
C HIS A 84 25.96 10.72 -14.15
N GLU A 85 24.81 10.96 -14.76
CA GLU A 85 23.57 11.32 -14.07
C GLU A 85 22.95 10.14 -13.27
N HIS A 86 23.41 8.91 -13.50
CA HIS A 86 22.86 7.72 -12.88
C HIS A 86 23.60 7.33 -11.60
N PRO A 87 22.89 7.16 -10.47
CA PRO A 87 23.53 6.80 -9.20
C PRO A 87 24.26 5.45 -9.31
N PRO A 88 25.54 5.35 -8.91
CA PRO A 88 26.34 4.12 -9.03
C PRO A 88 25.75 2.95 -8.24
N PHE A 89 24.91 3.25 -7.24
CA PHE A 89 24.31 2.25 -6.35
C PHE A 89 23.52 1.17 -7.09
N HIS A 90 22.78 1.53 -8.15
CA HIS A 90 21.98 0.56 -8.89
C HIS A 90 22.88 -0.49 -9.57
N TYR A 91 23.95 -0.05 -10.24
CA TYR A 91 24.90 -0.94 -10.91
C TYR A 91 25.69 -1.80 -9.92
N LEU A 92 26.08 -1.25 -8.78
CA LEU A 92 26.75 -2.00 -7.72
C LEU A 92 25.85 -3.11 -7.17
N LEU A 93 24.58 -2.81 -6.93
CA LEU A 93 23.64 -3.81 -6.45
C LEU A 93 23.46 -4.94 -7.48
N LEU A 94 23.38 -4.59 -8.76
CA LEU A 94 23.30 -5.56 -9.84
C LEU A 94 24.58 -6.40 -9.96
N HIS A 95 25.76 -5.78 -9.80
CA HIS A 95 27.07 -6.44 -9.83
C HIS A 95 27.19 -7.55 -8.77
N PHE A 96 26.66 -7.34 -7.56
CA PHE A 96 26.66 -8.37 -6.51
C PHE A 96 25.53 -9.39 -6.65
N TRP A 97 24.45 -9.04 -7.36
CA TRP A 97 23.26 -9.87 -7.48
C TRP A 97 23.29 -10.83 -8.67
N LEU A 98 23.84 -10.40 -9.81
CA LEU A 98 23.90 -11.21 -11.03
C LEU A 98 24.76 -12.48 -10.90
N PRO A 99 25.92 -12.49 -10.21
CA PRO A 99 26.73 -13.70 -10.10
C PRO A 99 25.98 -14.91 -9.48
N PRO A 100 25.19 -14.74 -8.39
CA PRO A 100 24.37 -15.85 -7.87
C PRO A 100 23.02 -16.04 -8.58
N ALA A 101 22.40 -14.98 -9.14
CA ALA A 101 21.07 -15.06 -9.75
C ALA A 101 21.07 -15.41 -11.25
N GLY A 102 22.22 -15.27 -11.91
CA GLY A 102 22.41 -15.40 -13.35
C GLY A 102 22.00 -14.15 -14.14
N GLU A 103 22.50 -14.06 -15.38
CA GLU A 103 22.19 -12.97 -16.32
C GLU A 103 20.86 -13.19 -17.06
N SER A 104 19.81 -13.54 -16.32
CA SER A 104 18.47 -13.70 -16.90
C SER A 104 17.66 -12.41 -16.78
N GLU A 105 16.72 -12.20 -17.71
CA GLU A 105 15.78 -11.06 -17.68
C GLU A 105 15.04 -10.97 -16.35
N PHE A 106 14.68 -12.14 -15.80
CA PHE A 106 14.04 -12.24 -14.51
C PHE A 106 14.93 -11.75 -13.38
N ALA A 107 16.21 -12.16 -13.34
CA ALA A 107 17.15 -11.77 -12.29
C ALA A 107 17.39 -10.25 -12.25
N VAL A 108 17.54 -9.61 -13.42
CA VAL A 108 17.73 -8.15 -13.53
C VAL A 108 16.50 -7.41 -12.98
N ARG A 109 15.30 -7.81 -13.43
CA ARG A 109 14.05 -7.13 -13.04
C ARG A 109 13.59 -7.48 -11.62
N PHE A 110 14.07 -8.58 -11.06
CA PHE A 110 13.76 -9.00 -9.68
C PHE A 110 14.18 -7.95 -8.65
N VAL A 111 15.34 -7.30 -8.84
CA VAL A 111 15.83 -6.25 -7.95
C VAL A 111 14.82 -5.09 -7.88
N SER A 112 14.34 -4.63 -9.03
CA SER A 112 13.32 -3.57 -9.11
C SER A 112 11.99 -4.00 -8.49
N LEU A 113 11.57 -5.25 -8.72
CA LEU A 113 10.38 -5.81 -8.08
C LEU A 113 10.50 -5.88 -6.56
N PHE A 114 11.67 -6.25 -6.05
CA PHE A 114 11.92 -6.35 -4.62
C PHE A 114 11.74 -4.99 -3.92
N PHE A 115 12.35 -3.92 -4.45
CA PHE A 115 12.14 -2.57 -3.91
C PHE A 115 10.71 -2.07 -4.11
N SER A 116 10.06 -2.42 -5.22
CA SER A 116 8.64 -2.11 -5.44
C SER A 116 7.78 -2.73 -4.35
N LEU A 117 8.01 -4.00 -4.00
CA LEU A 117 7.28 -4.69 -2.93
C LEU A 117 7.56 -4.07 -1.56
N LEU A 118 8.81 -3.67 -1.28
CA LEU A 118 9.21 -3.01 -0.03
C LEU A 118 8.60 -1.61 0.11
N SER A 119 8.34 -0.91 -1.00
CA SER A 119 7.74 0.42 -1.00
C SER A 119 6.30 0.42 -0.47
N VAL A 120 5.52 -0.65 -0.70
CA VAL A 120 4.12 -0.76 -0.29
C VAL A 120 3.92 -0.58 1.23
N PRO A 121 4.60 -1.34 2.11
CA PRO A 121 4.47 -1.14 3.56
C PRO A 121 5.07 0.18 4.04
N MET A 122 6.12 0.69 3.38
CA MET A 122 6.72 1.99 3.71
C MET A 122 5.74 3.13 3.45
N ILE A 123 5.11 3.16 2.28
CA ILE A 123 4.09 4.16 1.92
C ILE A 123 2.89 4.04 2.86
N TYR A 124 2.47 2.82 3.22
CA TYR A 124 1.40 2.63 4.20
C TYR A 124 1.74 3.23 5.57
N LYS A 125 2.96 2.97 6.09
CA LYS A 125 3.44 3.55 7.35
C LYS A 125 3.52 5.08 7.27
N LEU A 126 4.05 5.62 6.17
CA LEU A 126 4.15 7.05 5.94
C LEU A 126 2.78 7.72 5.87
N GLY A 127 1.84 7.14 5.12
CA GLY A 127 0.46 7.62 5.03
C GLY A 127 -0.24 7.61 6.38
N LYS A 128 0.00 6.58 7.22
CA LYS A 128 -0.52 6.54 8.60
C LYS A 128 0.11 7.63 9.47
N ALA A 129 1.43 7.83 9.39
CA ALA A 129 2.12 8.87 10.16
C ALA A 129 1.61 10.28 9.81
N LEU A 130 1.47 10.59 8.52
CA LEU A 130 0.96 11.87 8.03
C LEU A 130 -0.53 12.08 8.36
N SER A 131 -1.35 11.04 8.30
CA SER A 131 -2.78 11.10 8.67
C SER A 131 -2.97 11.42 10.16
N THR A 132 -2.08 10.88 11.02
CA THR A 132 -2.12 11.14 12.47
C THR A 132 -1.83 12.62 12.78
N HIS A 133 -0.96 13.27 12.02
CA HIS A 133 -0.68 14.71 12.18
C HIS A 133 -1.79 15.63 11.67
N ARG A 134 -2.61 15.19 10.70
CA ARG A 134 -3.70 16.02 10.13
C ARG A 134 -5.03 15.90 10.88
N VAL A 135 -5.24 14.81 11.62
CA VAL A 135 -6.42 14.60 12.48
C VAL A 135 -6.31 15.33 13.85
N SER A 136 -5.29 16.15 14.07
CA SER A 136 -5.23 17.05 15.23
C SER A 136 -5.71 18.49 14.95
N ARG A 137 -6.19 18.83 13.74
CA ARG A 137 -6.56 20.23 13.43
C ARG A 137 -7.91 20.49 12.74
N SER A 138 -8.72 19.48 12.47
CA SER A 138 -10.12 19.68 12.05
C SER A 138 -11.03 18.61 12.63
N THR A 139 -11.16 18.54 13.95
CA THR A 139 -12.39 18.06 14.57
C THR A 139 -13.41 19.21 14.51
N HIS A 140 -14.19 19.26 13.43
CA HIS A 140 -15.58 19.71 13.33
C HIS A 140 -15.89 19.80 11.81
N HIS A 141 -16.91 19.10 11.31
CA HIS A 141 -17.43 19.17 9.92
C HIS A 141 -16.88 18.23 8.82
N ALA A 142 -16.61 16.95 9.06
CA ALA A 142 -16.37 16.03 7.94
C ALA A 142 -16.84 14.58 8.15
N SER A 143 -18.04 14.35 8.71
CA SER A 143 -18.65 13.00 8.72
C SER A 143 -19.89 12.87 7.82
N ARG A 144 -20.17 13.83 6.93
CA ARG A 144 -21.40 13.83 6.11
C ARG A 144 -21.22 13.61 4.61
N ILE A 145 -19.99 13.58 4.09
CA ILE A 145 -19.76 13.55 2.62
C ILE A 145 -19.39 12.15 2.09
N THR A 146 -18.93 11.22 2.95
CA THR A 146 -18.43 9.92 2.50
C THR A 146 -19.52 8.93 2.06
N HIS A 147 -20.79 9.14 2.43
CA HIS A 147 -21.87 8.21 2.06
C HIS A 147 -22.49 8.46 0.67
N HIS A 148 -22.35 9.66 0.09
CA HIS A 148 -23.06 10.00 -1.16
C HIS A 148 -22.37 9.51 -2.44
N VAL A 149 -21.06 9.28 -2.42
CA VAL A 149 -20.31 8.82 -3.60
C VAL A 149 -20.46 7.31 -3.81
N PHE A 150 -20.74 6.53 -2.76
CA PHE A 150 -20.82 5.06 -2.85
C PHE A 150 -22.15 4.56 -3.42
N THR A 151 -23.26 5.25 -3.17
CA THR A 151 -24.59 4.79 -3.60
C THR A 151 -24.84 4.97 -5.10
N LEU A 152 -24.15 5.89 -5.76
CA LEU A 152 -24.31 6.14 -7.20
C LEU A 152 -23.63 5.10 -8.10
N PHE A 153 -22.71 4.29 -7.57
CA PHE A 153 -21.95 3.32 -8.37
C PHE A 153 -22.50 1.88 -8.29
N THR A 154 -23.50 1.63 -7.45
CA THR A 154 -24.16 0.31 -7.31
C THR A 154 -25.49 0.24 -8.06
N TYR A 155 -25.95 1.33 -8.66
CA TYR A 155 -27.23 1.44 -9.41
C TYR A 155 -27.04 1.88 -10.88
N LEU A 156 -25.91 1.50 -11.48
CA LEU A 156 -25.66 1.47 -12.93
C LEU A 156 -25.12 0.09 -13.27
#